data_AF-A0A9P8ZWZ1-F1
#
_entry.id   AF-A0A9P8ZWZ1-F1
#
_cell.length_a   1.000
_cell.length_b   1.000
_cell.length_c   1.000
_cell.angle_alpha   90.00
_cell.angle_beta   90.00
_cell.angle_gamma   90.00
#
_symmetry.space_group_name_H-M   'P 1'
#
loop_
_entity.id
_entity.type
_entity.pdbx_description
1 polymer ?
#
loop_
_entity_poly.entity_id
_entity_poly.type
_entity_poly.pdbx_seq_one_letter_code
_entity_poly.pdbx_strand_id
1 'polypeptide(L)'
;MAGPRKAIELMLCTCEKPYMRVADYGLELDEAIPVADRMHALLEHDYQWRWPDNSHHLANWVDDPSKRAKKSEEDTTTYAERDSRRNFVREFITNEQAQWLRCAVITSRALEYLQACRRQKLILQGLSPSGQDYSFEPRLFYQYIWICLNQGTGTRLWESAPLMFLIPETESDSGDLVVLTAQKLLEVTIRNWEQGMDLGSIFPTLSLDDVLPLPHDAEPQINDQGLNKAISN
;
A
#
# COMPACT_ATOMS: atom_id res chain seq x y z
N MET A 1 11.27 -23.22 -14.00
CA MET A 1 10.53 -23.59 -12.77
C MET A 1 11.37 -23.19 -11.56
N ALA A 2 11.08 -22.03 -10.96
CA ALA A 2 11.80 -21.46 -9.80
C ALA A 2 10.86 -21.03 -8.65
N GLY A 3 9.56 -21.37 -8.74
CA GLY A 3 8.49 -20.83 -7.89
C GLY A 3 8.63 -21.07 -6.37
N PRO A 4 8.91 -22.30 -5.90
CA PRO A 4 8.93 -22.58 -4.46
C PRO A 4 10.06 -21.87 -3.71
N ARG A 5 11.25 -21.81 -4.31
CA ARG A 5 12.42 -21.15 -3.71
C ARG A 5 12.20 -19.65 -3.56
N LYS A 6 11.68 -19.00 -4.61
CA LYS A 6 11.38 -17.57 -4.59
C LYS A 6 10.32 -17.23 -3.53
N ALA A 7 9.26 -18.04 -3.44
CA ALA A 7 8.23 -17.87 -2.42
C ALA A 7 8.79 -17.98 -1.00
N ILE A 8 9.68 -18.95 -0.75
CA ILE A 8 10.38 -19.10 0.53
C ILE A 8 11.23 -17.86 0.84
N GLU A 9 12.04 -17.40 -0.11
CA GLU A 9 12.90 -16.22 0.07
C GLU A 9 12.09 -14.93 0.32
N LEU A 10 10.92 -14.79 -0.30
CA LEU A 10 9.98 -13.68 -0.01
C LEU A 10 9.40 -13.78 1.39
N MET A 11 8.98 -14.96 1.84
CA MET A 11 8.48 -15.14 3.19
C MET A 11 9.56 -14.87 4.25
N LEU A 12 10.82 -15.21 3.98
CA LEU A 12 11.94 -14.94 4.90
C LEU A 12 12.16 -13.45 5.14
N CYS A 13 11.63 -12.57 4.28
CA CYS A 13 11.63 -11.14 4.54
C CYS A 13 10.82 -10.77 5.80
N THR A 14 10.00 -11.64 6.41
CA THR A 14 9.30 -11.33 7.67
C THR A 14 10.12 -11.66 8.94
N CYS A 15 11.24 -12.37 8.80
CA CYS A 15 12.01 -12.87 9.95
C CYS A 15 13.54 -12.70 9.81
N GLU A 16 14.07 -12.45 8.60
CA GLU A 16 15.49 -12.25 8.35
C GLU A 16 15.82 -10.80 8.02
N LYS A 17 16.91 -10.26 8.60
CA LYS A 17 17.34 -8.89 8.33
C LYS A 17 17.75 -8.67 6.86
N PRO A 18 17.35 -7.54 6.24
CA PRO A 18 16.36 -6.59 6.74
C PRO A 18 14.96 -7.24 6.73
N TYR A 19 14.26 -7.22 7.88
CA TYR A 19 12.97 -7.87 8.03
C TYR A 19 11.83 -6.86 8.06
N MET A 20 10.73 -7.24 7.43
CA MET A 20 9.44 -6.58 7.45
C MET A 20 8.88 -6.62 8.87
N ARG A 21 8.74 -5.45 9.49
CA ARG A 21 8.23 -5.29 10.85
C ARG A 21 6.94 -4.47 10.82
N VAL A 22 5.89 -5.00 11.44
CA VAL A 22 4.69 -4.21 11.77
C VAL A 22 5.03 -3.39 13.02
N ALA A 23 5.29 -2.10 12.85
CA ALA A 23 5.72 -1.23 13.92
C ALA A 23 4.55 -0.75 14.80
N ASP A 24 4.73 -0.73 16.11
CA ASP A 24 3.72 -0.19 17.03
C ASP A 24 3.63 1.34 16.98
N TYR A 25 4.77 2.02 16.92
CA TYR A 25 4.86 3.48 17.00
C TYR A 25 5.37 4.11 15.71
N GLY A 26 6.50 3.63 15.19
CA GLY A 26 7.10 4.16 13.97
C GLY A 26 7.95 3.11 13.27
N LEU A 27 7.92 3.17 11.93
CA LEU A 27 8.84 2.51 11.02
C LEU A 27 9.56 3.60 10.24
N GLU A 28 10.89 3.59 10.29
CA GLU A 28 11.70 4.52 9.53
C GLU A 28 11.86 4.05 8.08
N LEU A 29 12.07 5.00 7.16
CA LEU A 29 12.20 4.68 5.75
C LEU A 29 13.50 3.90 5.44
N ASP A 30 14.56 4.12 6.22
CA ASP A 30 15.82 3.38 6.14
C ASP A 30 15.69 1.92 6.62
N GLU A 31 14.70 1.60 7.45
CA GLU A 31 14.29 0.23 7.75
C GLU A 31 13.47 -0.36 6.61
N ALA A 32 12.60 0.44 5.98
CA ALA A 32 11.64 -0.07 4.99
C ALA A 32 12.25 -0.33 3.59
N ILE A 33 13.09 0.59 3.11
CA ILE A 33 13.69 0.49 1.77
C ILE A 33 14.46 -0.82 1.57
N PRO A 34 15.37 -1.24 2.48
CA PRO A 34 16.14 -2.48 2.27
C PRO A 34 15.26 -3.73 2.19
N VAL A 35 14.16 -3.77 2.96
CA VAL A 35 13.18 -4.87 2.91
C VAL A 35 12.49 -4.89 1.56
N ALA A 36 11.99 -3.74 1.10
CA ALA A 36 11.33 -3.61 -0.19
C ALA A 36 12.29 -3.94 -1.34
N ASP A 37 13.53 -3.48 -1.32
CA ASP A 37 14.53 -3.78 -2.34
C ASP A 37 14.82 -5.27 -2.45
N ARG A 38 14.89 -5.97 -1.30
CA ARG A 38 15.04 -7.43 -1.27
C ARG A 38 13.84 -8.13 -1.92
N MET A 39 12.62 -7.72 -1.63
CA MET A 39 11.42 -8.27 -2.27
C MET A 39 11.38 -7.95 -3.77
N HIS A 40 11.75 -6.74 -4.16
CA HIS A 40 11.80 -6.30 -5.56
C HIS A 40 12.80 -7.14 -6.36
N ALA A 41 14.01 -7.37 -5.85
CA ALA A 41 15.02 -8.19 -6.53
C ALA A 41 14.53 -9.62 -6.82
N LEU A 42 13.67 -10.17 -5.97
CA LEU A 42 13.06 -11.49 -6.20
C LEU A 42 12.00 -11.46 -7.31
N LEU A 43 11.27 -10.34 -7.43
CA LEU A 43 10.08 -10.20 -8.26
C LEU A 43 10.27 -9.35 -9.53
N GLU A 44 11.46 -8.76 -9.73
CA GLU A 44 11.68 -7.71 -10.73
C GLU A 44 11.30 -8.14 -12.15
N HIS A 45 11.50 -9.42 -12.49
CA HIS A 45 11.18 -9.99 -13.80
C HIS A 45 9.77 -10.57 -13.91
N ASP A 46 9.04 -10.69 -12.79
CA ASP A 46 7.72 -11.31 -12.76
C ASP A 46 6.59 -10.28 -12.98
N TYR A 47 6.89 -8.98 -12.80
CA TYR A 47 5.92 -7.89 -12.87
C TYR A 47 6.39 -6.75 -13.76
N GLN A 48 5.42 -6.03 -14.35
CA GLN A 48 5.69 -4.71 -14.90
C GLN A 48 5.58 -3.67 -13.79
N TRP A 49 6.67 -2.96 -13.54
CA TRP A 49 6.75 -1.95 -12.49
C TRP A 49 6.39 -0.58 -13.05
N ARG A 50 5.42 0.07 -12.39
CA ARG A 50 5.12 1.49 -12.60
C ARG A 50 5.45 2.20 -11.30
N TRP A 51 6.55 2.95 -11.32
CA TRP A 51 6.99 3.68 -10.15
C TRP A 51 6.23 5.00 -10.03
N PRO A 52 5.96 5.48 -8.81
CA PRO A 52 5.43 6.82 -8.60
C PRO A 52 6.34 7.85 -9.28
N ASP A 53 5.76 8.72 -10.11
CA ASP A 53 6.49 9.83 -10.73
C ASP A 53 6.36 11.09 -9.89
N ASN A 54 7.50 11.56 -9.38
CA ASN A 54 7.59 12.75 -8.55
C ASN A 54 7.36 14.02 -9.37
N SER A 55 7.63 13.97 -10.67
CA SER A 55 7.63 15.14 -11.56
C SER A 55 6.22 15.72 -11.70
N HIS A 56 5.22 14.86 -11.86
CA HIS A 56 3.81 15.26 -11.93
C HIS A 56 3.31 15.84 -10.60
N HIS A 57 3.70 15.22 -9.49
CA HIS A 57 3.32 15.68 -8.15
C HIS A 57 3.95 17.06 -7.84
N LEU A 58 5.22 17.26 -8.20
CA LEU A 58 5.90 18.55 -8.14
C LEU A 58 5.38 19.57 -9.16
N ALA A 59 4.63 19.18 -10.19
CA ALA A 59 3.97 20.15 -11.07
C ALA A 59 2.67 20.68 -10.43
N ASN A 60 1.96 19.84 -9.68
CA ASN A 60 0.60 20.11 -9.18
C ASN A 60 0.54 20.75 -7.79
N TRP A 61 1.63 20.78 -7.03
CA TRP A 61 1.64 21.41 -5.71
C TRP A 61 1.37 22.92 -5.86
N VAL A 62 0.21 23.35 -5.35
CA VAL A 62 -0.20 24.75 -5.35
C VAL A 62 0.40 25.42 -4.12
N ASP A 63 1.45 26.22 -4.34
CA ASP A 63 2.00 27.07 -3.29
C ASP A 63 0.99 28.17 -2.96
N ASP A 64 0.73 28.40 -1.67
CA ASP A 64 -0.05 29.53 -1.20
C ASP A 64 0.70 30.84 -1.55
N PRO A 65 0.16 31.68 -2.45
CA PRO A 65 0.85 32.90 -2.89
C PRO A 65 1.15 33.85 -1.73
N SER A 66 0.31 33.85 -0.69
CA SER A 66 0.51 34.66 0.51
C SER A 66 1.76 34.24 1.30
N LYS A 67 2.13 32.96 1.24
CA LYS A 67 3.32 32.42 1.89
C LYS A 67 4.59 32.61 1.06
N ARG A 68 4.48 32.86 -0.25
CA ARG A 68 5.59 33.17 -1.18
C ARG A 68 5.92 34.66 -1.28
N ALA A 69 5.06 35.54 -0.76
CA ALA A 69 5.34 36.97 -0.77
C ALA A 69 6.61 37.29 0.04
N LYS A 70 7.48 38.14 -0.53
CA LYS A 70 8.58 38.76 0.20
C LYS A 70 7.98 39.66 1.29
N LYS A 71 8.41 39.49 2.54
CA LYS A 71 7.93 40.39 3.61
C LYS A 71 8.52 41.78 3.39
N SER A 72 7.79 42.84 3.75
CA SER A 72 8.21 44.23 3.53
C SER A 72 9.56 44.57 4.15
N GLU A 73 9.96 43.86 5.20
CA GLU A 73 11.21 44.06 5.96
C GLU A 73 12.32 43.04 5.59
N GLU A 74 12.01 42.05 4.75
CA GLU A 74 12.96 41.02 4.35
C GLU A 74 13.85 41.55 3.22
N ASP A 75 15.17 41.36 3.30
CA ASP A 75 16.05 41.69 2.18
C ASP A 75 15.96 40.63 1.05
N THR A 76 16.55 40.93 -0.10
CA THR A 76 16.43 40.05 -1.28
C THR A 76 17.19 38.72 -1.11
N THR A 77 18.28 38.72 -0.34
CA THR A 77 19.09 37.52 -0.09
C THR A 77 18.36 36.57 0.84
N THR A 78 17.85 37.08 1.96
CA THR A 78 17.05 36.36 2.96
C THR A 78 15.78 35.77 2.32
N TYR A 79 15.13 36.53 1.43
CA TYR A 79 14.01 36.03 0.65
C TYR A 79 14.40 34.85 -0.25
N ALA A 80 15.49 34.98 -1.01
CA ALA A 80 15.97 33.93 -1.90
C ALA A 80 16.37 32.66 -1.13
N GLU A 81 17.03 32.80 0.03
CA GLU A 81 17.37 31.68 0.91
C GLU A 81 16.13 30.98 1.48
N ARG A 82 15.12 31.74 1.92
CA ARG A 82 13.85 31.19 2.41
C ARG A 82 13.09 30.44 1.32
N ASP A 83 13.01 31.01 0.12
CA ASP A 83 12.34 30.38 -1.02
C ASP A 83 13.08 29.11 -1.47
N SER A 84 14.42 29.18 -1.55
CA SER A 84 15.26 28.01 -1.85
C SER A 84 15.09 26.90 -0.81
N ARG A 85 15.06 27.23 0.49
CA ARG A 85 14.83 26.25 1.56
C ARG A 85 13.43 25.63 1.47
N ARG A 86 12.40 26.40 1.11
CA ARG A 86 11.05 25.88 0.91
C ARG A 86 11.01 24.88 -0.24
N ASN A 87 11.57 25.24 -1.39
CA ASN A 87 11.61 24.35 -2.56
C ASN A 87 12.38 23.06 -2.24
N PHE A 88 13.51 23.17 -1.53
CA PHE A 88 14.25 22.00 -1.06
C PHE A 88 13.43 21.09 -0.13
N VAL A 89 12.74 21.67 0.87
CA VAL A 89 11.89 20.88 1.80
C VAL A 89 10.76 20.19 1.05
N ARG A 90 10.16 20.86 0.06
CA ARG A 90 9.12 20.27 -0.78
C ARG A 90 9.65 19.07 -1.57
N GLU A 91 10.76 19.24 -2.30
CA GLU A 91 11.38 18.15 -3.06
C GLU A 91 11.76 16.98 -2.14
N PHE A 92 12.29 17.28 -0.96
CA PHE A 92 12.62 16.28 0.05
C PHE A 92 11.37 15.48 0.48
N ILE A 93 10.28 16.15 0.88
CA ILE A 93 9.03 15.50 1.30
C ILE A 93 8.44 14.67 0.17
N THR A 94 8.35 15.22 -1.05
CA THR A 94 7.81 14.48 -2.21
C THR A 94 8.65 13.25 -2.52
N ASN A 95 9.98 13.35 -2.46
CA ASN A 95 10.87 12.21 -2.66
C ASN A 95 10.67 11.14 -1.58
N GLU A 96 10.55 11.55 -0.32
CA GLU A 96 10.31 10.62 0.80
C GLU A 96 8.97 9.90 0.64
N GLN A 97 7.89 10.63 0.32
CA GLN A 97 6.57 10.07 0.07
C GLN A 97 6.56 9.10 -1.12
N ALA A 98 7.32 9.39 -2.18
CA ALA A 98 7.46 8.49 -3.31
C ALA A 98 8.21 7.20 -2.96
N GLN A 99 9.21 7.26 -2.07
CA GLN A 99 9.89 6.06 -1.56
C GLN A 99 8.95 5.21 -0.71
N TRP A 100 8.15 5.83 0.16
CA TRP A 100 7.11 5.14 0.91
C TRP A 100 6.11 4.42 -0.01
N LEU A 101 5.62 5.11 -1.04
CA LEU A 101 4.70 4.55 -2.01
C LEU A 101 5.36 3.42 -2.84
N ARG A 102 6.65 3.55 -3.19
CA ARG A 102 7.43 2.48 -3.81
C ARG A 102 7.50 1.23 -2.94
N CYS A 103 7.79 1.37 -1.64
CA CYS A 103 7.79 0.25 -0.69
C CYS A 103 6.42 -0.44 -0.67
N ALA A 104 5.33 0.33 -0.59
CA ALA A 104 3.98 -0.19 -0.59
C ALA A 104 3.63 -0.98 -1.87
N VAL A 105 4.01 -0.46 -3.05
CA VAL A 105 3.83 -1.14 -4.35
C VAL A 105 4.56 -2.49 -4.37
N ILE A 106 5.82 -2.52 -3.91
CA ILE A 106 6.62 -3.75 -3.90
C ILE A 106 6.02 -4.79 -2.95
N THR A 107 5.68 -4.41 -1.72
CA THR A 107 5.09 -5.32 -0.74
C THR A 107 3.75 -5.88 -1.24
N SER A 108 2.95 -5.08 -1.95
CA SER A 108 1.70 -5.56 -2.56
C SER A 108 1.92 -6.61 -3.64
N ARG A 109 2.95 -6.45 -4.49
CA ARG A 109 3.31 -7.50 -5.47
C ARG A 109 3.83 -8.77 -4.78
N ALA A 110 4.57 -8.63 -3.68
CA ALA A 110 4.98 -9.79 -2.89
C ALA A 110 3.78 -10.54 -2.28
N LEU A 111 2.82 -9.80 -1.73
CA LEU A 111 1.55 -10.33 -1.22
C LEU A 111 0.77 -11.09 -2.33
N GLU A 112 0.61 -10.48 -3.50
CA GLU A 112 -0.04 -11.10 -4.66
C GLU A 112 0.66 -12.39 -5.09
N TYR A 113 1.99 -12.36 -5.21
CA TYR A 113 2.80 -13.51 -5.61
C TYR A 113 2.65 -14.68 -4.64
N LEU A 114 2.77 -14.41 -3.33
CA LEU A 114 2.66 -15.42 -2.29
C LEU A 114 1.25 -16.02 -2.23
N GLN A 115 0.21 -15.20 -2.39
CA GLN A 115 -1.16 -15.72 -2.48
C GLN A 115 -1.36 -16.57 -3.73
N ALA A 116 -0.81 -16.19 -4.89
CA ALA A 116 -0.85 -17.02 -6.09
C ALA A 116 -0.14 -18.37 -5.90
N CYS A 117 0.99 -18.39 -5.20
CA CYS A 117 1.68 -19.63 -4.80
C CYS A 117 0.81 -20.50 -3.89
N ARG A 118 0.11 -19.89 -2.92
CA ARG A 118 -0.83 -20.57 -2.03
C ARG A 118 -1.98 -21.22 -2.80
N ARG A 119 -2.57 -20.52 -3.78
CA ARG A 119 -3.64 -21.06 -4.65
C ARG A 119 -3.17 -22.31 -5.42
N GLN A 120 -1.90 -22.34 -5.81
CA GLN A 120 -1.27 -23.49 -6.46
C GLN A 120 -0.90 -24.61 -5.48
N LYS A 121 -1.31 -24.52 -4.22
CA LYS A 121 -1.01 -25.48 -3.14
C LYS A 121 0.49 -25.68 -2.92
N LEU A 122 1.30 -24.67 -3.22
CA LEU A 122 2.71 -24.67 -2.83
C LEU A 122 2.80 -24.58 -1.30
N ILE A 123 3.71 -25.35 -0.72
CA ILE A 123 3.95 -25.34 0.72
C ILE A 123 4.66 -24.03 1.07
N LEU A 124 3.94 -23.14 1.76
CA LEU A 124 4.41 -21.84 2.24
C LEU A 124 4.70 -21.89 3.74
N GLN A 125 5.49 -22.88 4.14
CA GLN A 125 5.96 -23.11 5.49
C GLN A 125 7.47 -23.35 5.44
N GLY A 126 8.20 -22.79 6.39
CA GLY A 126 9.64 -22.92 6.45
C GLY A 126 10.18 -22.66 7.84
N LEU A 127 11.46 -23.01 8.02
CA LEU A 127 12.22 -22.68 9.22
C LEU A 127 13.06 -21.46 8.94
N SER A 128 12.96 -20.46 9.80
CA SER A 128 13.86 -19.30 9.79
C SER A 128 15.29 -19.75 10.16
N PRO A 129 16.33 -18.92 9.93
CA PRO A 129 17.69 -19.26 10.36
C PRO A 129 17.84 -19.48 11.87
N SER A 130 16.93 -18.94 12.68
CA SER A 130 16.86 -19.17 14.13
C SER A 130 16.11 -20.45 14.51
N GLY A 131 15.62 -21.23 13.53
CA GLY A 131 14.89 -22.48 13.74
C GLY A 131 13.43 -22.31 14.14
N GLN A 132 12.86 -21.10 14.04
CA GLN A 132 11.43 -20.88 14.27
C GLN A 132 10.63 -21.17 13.01
N ASP A 133 9.56 -21.95 13.15
CA ASP A 133 8.56 -22.15 12.10
C ASP A 133 7.91 -20.82 11.75
N TYR A 134 7.84 -20.51 10.46
CA TYR A 134 7.08 -19.39 9.95
C TYR A 134 6.15 -19.85 8.82
N SER A 135 5.02 -19.15 8.69
CA SER A 135 4.00 -19.43 7.69
C SER A 135 3.61 -18.14 6.96
N PHE A 136 3.08 -18.28 5.75
CA PHE A 136 2.60 -17.13 5.01
C PHE A 136 1.32 -16.54 5.64
N GLU A 137 1.44 -15.31 6.12
CA GLU A 137 0.34 -14.52 6.69
C GLU A 137 0.05 -13.27 5.85
N PRO A 138 -0.96 -13.31 4.95
CA PRO A 138 -1.33 -12.17 4.10
C PRO A 138 -1.55 -10.85 4.87
N ARG A 139 -2.05 -10.94 6.10
CA ARG A 139 -2.36 -9.79 6.96
C ARG A 139 -1.11 -9.00 7.35
N LEU A 140 0.02 -9.67 7.61
CA LEU A 140 1.27 -9.00 7.94
C LEU A 140 1.74 -8.12 6.77
N PHE A 141 1.65 -8.64 5.55
CA PHE A 141 1.99 -7.89 4.34
C PHE A 141 1.06 -6.70 4.14
N TYR A 142 -0.26 -6.87 4.31
CA TYR A 142 -1.19 -5.75 4.22
C TYR A 142 -0.92 -4.69 5.29
N GLN A 143 -0.69 -5.07 6.55
CA GLN A 143 -0.36 -4.11 7.61
C GLN A 143 0.91 -3.33 7.26
N TYR A 144 1.90 -4.00 6.68
CA TYR A 144 3.11 -3.32 6.24
C TYR A 144 2.87 -2.36 5.07
N ILE A 145 2.04 -2.73 4.09
CA ILE A 145 1.58 -1.83 3.01
C ILE A 145 0.89 -0.61 3.63
N TRP A 146 0.00 -0.83 4.60
CA TRP A 146 -0.70 0.24 5.31
C TRP A 146 0.28 1.19 6.04
N ILE A 147 1.27 0.66 6.74
CA ILE A 147 2.33 1.47 7.38
C ILE A 147 3.08 2.29 6.33
N CYS A 148 3.46 1.69 5.20
CA CYS A 148 4.16 2.40 4.14
C CYS A 148 3.30 3.54 3.57
N LEU A 149 2.03 3.27 3.28
CA LEU A 149 1.08 4.28 2.81
C LEU A 149 0.81 5.38 3.85
N ASN A 150 0.96 5.07 5.13
CA ASN A 150 0.85 6.03 6.23
C ASN A 150 2.22 6.58 6.67
N GLN A 151 3.22 6.57 5.77
CA GLN A 151 4.55 7.17 5.95
C GLN A 151 5.26 6.71 7.23
N GLY A 152 5.18 5.42 7.54
CA GLY A 152 5.86 4.84 8.70
C GLY A 152 5.07 4.91 10.00
N THR A 153 3.89 5.54 10.02
CA THR A 153 3.06 5.63 11.22
C THR A 153 2.66 4.24 11.70
N GLY A 154 3.05 3.89 12.93
CA GLY A 154 2.81 2.58 13.53
C GLY A 154 1.37 2.35 14.00
N THR A 155 1.04 1.09 14.30
CA THR A 155 -0.31 0.61 14.59
C THR A 155 -1.03 1.36 15.71
N ARG A 156 -0.30 1.82 16.74
CA ARG A 156 -0.86 2.54 17.89
C ARG A 156 -1.14 4.03 17.63
N LEU A 157 -0.55 4.58 16.57
CA LEU A 157 -0.72 5.98 16.19
C LEU A 157 -1.73 6.14 15.04
N TRP A 158 -2.34 5.06 14.58
CA TRP A 158 -3.38 5.13 13.57
C TRP A 158 -4.63 5.80 14.11
N GLU A 159 -5.01 6.92 13.50
CA GLU A 159 -6.27 7.61 13.78
C GLU A 159 -7.49 6.81 13.31
N SER A 160 -7.30 5.94 12.31
CA SER A 160 -8.31 5.02 11.80
C SER A 160 -7.76 3.61 11.66
N ALA A 161 -8.56 2.62 12.04
CA ALA A 161 -8.17 1.23 11.95
C ALA A 161 -8.11 0.80 10.47
N PRO A 162 -7.10 0.02 10.04
CA PRO A 162 -7.05 -0.57 8.71
C PRO A 162 -8.35 -1.23 8.30
N LEU A 163 -8.77 -0.99 7.06
CA LEU A 163 -10.01 -1.56 6.51
C LEU A 163 -10.03 -3.10 6.56
N MET A 164 -8.86 -3.73 6.73
CA MET A 164 -8.69 -5.16 6.99
C MET A 164 -9.37 -5.67 8.28
N PHE A 165 -9.65 -4.83 9.27
CA PHE A 165 -10.37 -5.24 10.48
C PHE A 165 -11.81 -5.72 10.20
N LEU A 166 -12.33 -5.45 8.99
CA LEU A 166 -13.63 -5.93 8.53
C LEU A 166 -13.56 -7.27 7.79
N ILE A 167 -12.35 -7.77 7.50
CA ILE A 167 -12.15 -9.08 6.87
C ILE A 167 -12.22 -10.14 7.97
N PRO A 168 -13.17 -11.10 7.93
CA PRO A 168 -13.29 -12.16 8.93
C PRO A 168 -11.98 -12.94 9.12
N GLU A 169 -11.70 -13.38 10.36
CA GLU A 169 -10.48 -14.14 10.69
C GLU A 169 -10.49 -15.58 10.13
N THR A 170 -11.64 -16.08 9.66
CA THR A 170 -11.78 -17.47 9.21
C THR A 170 -11.21 -17.74 7.81
N GLU A 171 -10.83 -19.00 7.60
CA GLU A 171 -9.76 -19.52 6.74
C GLU A 171 -9.87 -19.37 5.20
N SER A 172 -8.68 -19.34 4.57
CA SER A 172 -8.36 -19.56 3.14
C SER A 172 -8.83 -18.54 2.11
N ASP A 173 -10.10 -18.13 2.10
CA ASP A 173 -10.64 -17.14 1.15
C ASP A 173 -10.32 -15.69 1.57
N SER A 174 -9.97 -15.49 2.83
CA SER A 174 -9.55 -14.18 3.35
C SER A 174 -8.25 -13.67 2.70
N GLY A 175 -7.36 -14.56 2.24
CA GLY A 175 -6.11 -14.16 1.58
C GLY A 175 -6.35 -13.45 0.24
N ASP A 176 -7.32 -13.93 -0.54
CA ASP A 176 -7.68 -13.32 -1.83
C ASP A 176 -8.33 -11.95 -1.63
N LEU A 177 -9.21 -11.85 -0.63
CA LEU A 177 -9.81 -10.58 -0.25
C LEU A 177 -8.76 -9.58 0.27
N VAL A 178 -7.75 -10.04 1.02
CA VAL A 178 -6.64 -9.19 1.50
C VAL A 178 -5.82 -8.67 0.34
N VAL A 179 -5.48 -9.51 -0.65
CA VAL A 179 -4.78 -9.07 -1.88
C VAL A 179 -5.60 -8.02 -2.61
N LEU A 180 -6.89 -8.30 -2.86
CA LEU A 180 -7.76 -7.41 -3.61
C LEU A 180 -7.94 -6.06 -2.91
N THR A 181 -8.14 -6.06 -1.59
CA THR A 181 -8.23 -4.85 -0.77
C THR A 181 -6.92 -4.06 -0.82
N ALA A 182 -5.75 -4.71 -0.71
CA ALA A 182 -4.45 -4.05 -0.79
C ALA A 182 -4.22 -3.40 -2.17
N GLN A 183 -4.59 -4.10 -3.25
CA GLN A 183 -4.44 -3.60 -4.61
C GLN A 183 -5.36 -2.41 -4.87
N LYS A 184 -6.62 -2.47 -4.45
CA LYS A 184 -7.58 -1.37 -4.61
C LYS A 184 -7.16 -0.14 -3.79
N LEU A 185 -6.69 -0.36 -2.55
CA LEU A 185 -6.11 0.70 -1.71
C LEU A 185 -4.97 1.41 -2.44
N LEU A 186 -3.99 0.65 -2.94
CA LEU A 186 -2.86 1.20 -3.69
C LEU A 186 -3.27 1.94 -4.95
N GLU A 187 -4.20 1.39 -5.73
CA GLU A 187 -4.67 2.01 -6.96
C GLU A 187 -5.28 3.39 -6.68
N VAL A 188 -6.15 3.48 -5.68
CA VAL A 188 -6.77 4.74 -5.27
C VAL A 188 -5.72 5.70 -4.73
N THR A 189 -4.77 5.24 -3.91
CA THR A 189 -3.70 6.09 -3.40
C THR A 189 -2.81 6.64 -4.51
N ILE A 190 -2.35 5.79 -5.43
CA ILE A 190 -1.52 6.21 -6.58
C ILE A 190 -2.29 7.21 -7.43
N ARG A 191 -3.57 6.98 -7.73
CA ARG A 191 -4.39 7.89 -8.53
C ARG A 191 -4.50 9.28 -7.89
N ASN A 192 -4.76 9.36 -6.58
CA ASN A 192 -4.83 10.64 -5.88
C ASN A 192 -3.45 11.30 -5.77
N TRP A 193 -2.39 10.52 -5.56
CA TRP A 193 -1.01 11.01 -5.54
C TRP A 193 -0.60 11.62 -6.88
N GLU A 194 -0.93 10.97 -7.99
CA GLU A 194 -0.71 11.46 -9.37
C GLU A 194 -1.49 12.75 -9.67
N GLN A 195 -2.59 13.00 -8.95
CA GLN A 195 -3.35 14.26 -9.00
C GLN A 195 -2.74 15.37 -8.14
N GLY A 196 -1.63 15.12 -7.43
CA GLY A 196 -0.94 16.10 -6.62
C GLY A 196 -1.35 16.13 -5.14
N MET A 197 -2.11 15.14 -4.66
CA MET A 197 -2.45 15.04 -3.24
C MET A 197 -1.31 14.44 -2.42
N ASP A 198 -0.90 15.12 -1.35
CA ASP A 198 0.12 14.60 -0.42
C ASP A 198 -0.35 13.28 0.21
N LEU A 199 0.57 12.32 0.39
CA LEU A 199 0.24 10.95 0.83
C LEU A 199 -0.50 10.94 2.17
N GLY A 200 -0.06 11.79 3.12
CA GLY A 200 -0.71 11.96 4.42
C GLY A 200 -2.10 12.58 4.38
N SER A 201 -2.51 13.20 3.27
CA SER A 201 -3.84 13.78 3.08
C SER A 201 -4.81 12.85 2.36
N ILE A 202 -4.31 11.87 1.59
CA ILE A 202 -5.15 10.90 0.89
C ILE A 202 -5.82 9.97 1.90
N PHE A 203 -5.02 9.45 2.82
CA PHE A 203 -5.43 8.34 3.66
C PHE A 203 -6.57 8.61 4.64
N PRO A 204 -6.64 9.80 5.30
CA PRO A 204 -7.77 10.15 6.16
C PRO A 204 -9.11 10.30 5.41
N THR A 205 -9.09 10.36 4.08
CA THR A 205 -10.28 10.63 3.25
C THR A 205 -10.86 9.40 2.56
N LEU A 206 -10.19 8.25 2.63
CA LEU A 206 -10.65 7.02 1.98
C LEU A 206 -11.82 6.40 2.75
N SER A 207 -12.92 6.17 2.04
CA SER A 207 -14.08 5.45 2.56
C SER A 207 -13.97 3.95 2.29
N LEU A 208 -14.84 3.18 2.95
CA LEU A 208 -14.95 1.74 2.73
C LEU A 208 -15.33 1.38 1.30
N ASP A 209 -16.19 2.18 0.67
CA ASP A 209 -16.66 1.97 -0.71
C ASP A 209 -15.52 2.16 -1.72
N ASP A 210 -14.54 3.01 -1.39
CA ASP A 210 -13.38 3.26 -2.23
C ASP A 210 -12.44 2.05 -2.29
N VAL A 211 -12.46 1.17 -1.29
CA VAL A 211 -11.38 0.18 -1.08
C VAL A 211 -11.87 -1.27 -0.96
N LEU A 212 -13.11 -1.50 -0.55
CA LEU A 212 -13.68 -2.85 -0.56
C LEU A 212 -14.12 -3.23 -1.97
N PRO A 213 -13.81 -4.44 -2.46
CA PRO A 213 -14.43 -4.95 -3.66
C PRO A 213 -15.94 -5.05 -3.45
N LEU A 214 -16.72 -4.54 -4.39
CA LEU A 214 -18.17 -4.69 -4.36
C LEU A 214 -18.50 -6.18 -4.27
N PRO A 215 -19.52 -6.59 -3.49
CA PRO A 215 -19.96 -7.98 -3.51
C PRO A 215 -20.36 -8.33 -4.95
N HIS A 216 -19.60 -9.23 -5.57
CA HIS A 216 -20.11 -10.00 -6.69
C HIS A 216 -21.28 -10.81 -6.12
N ASP A 217 -22.44 -10.69 -6.76
CA ASP A 217 -23.72 -11.32 -6.41
C ASP A 217 -24.62 -10.52 -5.44
N ALA A 218 -24.91 -9.27 -5.79
CA ALA A 218 -26.29 -8.79 -5.67
C ALA A 218 -27.01 -9.06 -7.00
N GLU A 219 -27.34 -10.32 -7.27
CA GLU A 219 -28.37 -10.61 -8.28
C GLU A 219 -29.63 -9.80 -7.88
N PRO A 220 -30.23 -9.04 -8.81
CA PRO A 220 -31.54 -8.47 -8.52
C PRO A 220 -32.47 -9.66 -8.25
N GLN A 221 -33.05 -9.73 -7.05
CA GLN A 221 -34.18 -10.59 -6.81
C GLN A 221 -35.29 -10.16 -7.79
N ILE A 222 -35.37 -10.88 -8.91
CA ILE A 222 -36.56 -10.87 -9.75
C ILE A 222 -37.63 -11.44 -8.85
N ASN A 223 -38.51 -10.56 -8.40
CA ASN A 223 -39.63 -10.88 -7.55
C ASN A 223 -40.61 -11.67 -8.42
N ASP A 224 -40.40 -12.99 -8.51
CA ASP A 224 -41.19 -13.92 -9.31
C ASP A 224 -42.51 -14.30 -8.61
N GLN A 225 -43.19 -13.28 -8.07
CA GLN A 225 -44.58 -13.33 -7.67
C GLN A 225 -45.40 -12.58 -8.71
N GLY A 226 -45.76 -13.26 -9.80
CA GLY A 226 -46.74 -12.67 -10.73
C GLY A 226 -46.90 -13.26 -12.12
N LEU A 227 -46.33 -14.42 -12.46
CA LEU A 227 -46.58 -15.06 -13.76
C LEU A 227 -46.94 -16.54 -13.63
N ASN A 228 -47.96 -16.80 -12.82
CA ASN A 228 -48.81 -18.00 -12.94
C ASN A 228 -50.26 -17.58 -13.19
N LYS A 229 -50.52 -17.13 -14.42
CA LYS A 229 -51.79 -17.43 -15.10
C LYS A 229 -51.45 -18.01 -16.46
N ALA A 230 -51.28 -19.33 -16.45
CA ALA A 230 -51.27 -20.16 -17.62
C ALA A 230 -52.52 -19.89 -18.46
N ILE A 231 -52.27 -19.67 -19.75
CA ILE A 231 -53.15 -20.08 -20.83
C ILE A 231 -53.33 -21.60 -20.71
N SER A 232 -54.57 -22.06 -20.47
CA SER A 232 -55.18 -23.27 -21.07
C SER A 232 -56.54 -23.56 -20.42
N ASN A 233 -57.56 -22.82 -20.86
CA ASN A 233 -58.87 -23.31 -21.35
C ASN A 233 -59.80 -22.12 -21.58
#